data_AF-A0A8T2RWI6-F1
#
_entry.id   AF-A0A8T2RWI6-F1
#
_cell.length_a   1.000
_cell.length_b   1.000
_cell.length_c   1.000
_cell.angle_alpha   90.00
_cell.angle_beta   90.00
_cell.angle_gamma   90.00
#
_symmetry.space_group_name_H-M   'P 1'
#
loop_
_entity.id
_entity.type
_entity.pdbx_description
1 polymer ?
#
loop_
_entity_poly.entity_id
_entity_poly.type
_entity_poly.pdbx_seq_one_letter_code
_entity_poly.pdbx_strand_id
1 'polypeptide(L)'
;MAVQTAYTTTRKFSTSIKQALKWVKLPWQITGPTSLPDFKDSVVDAPYYRVFCPATAPKRAVVPHAEPDHVLNIAYFSRGRRAPHKVTTIVAADAEALKAEKEEALASLAERKFSPSYLRFGSIVPLEDCPGDGYQK
;
A
#
# COMPACT_ATOMS: atom_id res chain seq x y z
N MET A 1 56.30 30.07 -35.47
CA MET A 1 55.61 28.99 -34.71
C MET A 1 54.32 28.67 -35.42
N ALA A 2 54.21 27.50 -36.07
CA ALA A 2 53.01 27.09 -36.79
C ALA A 2 52.11 26.26 -35.87
N VAL A 3 50.87 26.71 -35.66
CA VAL A 3 49.85 26.01 -34.86
C VAL A 3 49.02 25.14 -35.80
N GLN A 4 49.11 23.82 -35.66
CA GLN A 4 48.26 22.87 -36.38
C GLN A 4 46.90 22.74 -35.69
N THR A 5 45.82 23.09 -36.38
CA THR A 5 44.44 22.80 -35.96
C THR A 5 44.05 21.37 -36.33
N ALA A 6 43.68 20.56 -35.33
CA ALA A 6 43.21 19.19 -35.52
C ALA A 6 41.71 19.19 -35.88
N TYR A 7 41.35 18.55 -37.00
CA TYR A 7 39.96 18.39 -37.45
C TYR A 7 39.44 17.03 -36.97
N THR A 8 38.40 17.01 -36.12
CA THR A 8 37.74 15.78 -35.68
C THR A 8 36.69 15.32 -36.70
N THR A 9 36.99 14.27 -37.46
CA THR A 9 36.05 13.67 -38.43
C THR A 9 34.98 12.85 -37.70
N THR A 10 33.76 13.37 -37.62
CA THR A 10 32.61 12.59 -37.12
C THR A 10 32.09 11.66 -38.23
N ARG A 11 32.31 10.35 -38.10
CA ARG A 11 31.70 9.34 -39.01
C ARG A 11 30.21 9.17 -38.68
N LYS A 12 29.34 9.42 -39.67
CA LYS A 12 27.90 9.17 -39.57
C LYS A 12 27.60 7.76 -40.06
N PHE A 13 26.90 6.96 -39.26
CA PHE A 13 26.38 5.66 -39.70
C PHE A 13 25.25 5.83 -40.73
N SER A 14 25.20 4.93 -41.72
CA SER A 14 24.16 4.91 -42.74
C SER A 14 22.78 4.56 -42.15
N THR A 15 21.72 5.02 -42.80
CA THR A 15 20.32 4.82 -42.36
C THR A 15 19.92 3.35 -42.30
N SER A 16 20.40 2.51 -43.22
CA SER A 16 20.11 1.06 -43.22
C SER A 16 20.68 0.32 -42.01
N ILE A 17 21.88 0.69 -41.54
CA ILE A 17 22.50 0.06 -40.35
C ILE A 17 21.67 0.41 -39.10
N LYS A 18 21.21 1.66 -38.99
CA LYS A 18 20.33 2.10 -37.90
C LYS A 18 18.98 1.39 -37.92
N GLN A 19 18.49 1.01 -39.10
CA GLN A 19 17.24 0.26 -39.25
C GLN A 19 17.42 -1.20 -38.86
N ALA A 20 18.55 -1.84 -39.23
CA ALA A 20 18.91 -3.19 -38.83
C ALA A 20 19.07 -3.37 -37.30
N LEU A 21 19.71 -2.39 -36.65
CA LEU A 21 19.92 -2.37 -35.20
C LEU A 21 18.61 -2.29 -34.39
N LYS A 22 17.49 -1.87 -34.98
CA LYS A 22 16.19 -1.84 -34.29
C LYS A 22 15.59 -3.23 -34.08
N TRP A 23 15.97 -4.23 -34.86
CA TRP A 23 15.45 -5.60 -34.73
C TRP A 23 16.29 -6.49 -33.81
N VAL A 24 17.46 -6.02 -33.37
CA VAL A 24 18.33 -6.74 -32.44
C VAL A 24 17.93 -6.32 -31.02
N LYS A 25 17.40 -7.26 -30.24
CA LYS A 25 17.14 -7.05 -28.81
C LYS A 25 18.43 -6.66 -28.10
N LEU A 26 18.33 -5.74 -27.15
CA LEU A 26 19.44 -5.44 -26.25
C LEU A 26 19.77 -6.70 -25.43
N PRO A 27 21.03 -6.92 -25.03
CA PRO A 27 21.42 -8.17 -24.38
C PRO A 27 20.66 -8.43 -23.07
N TRP A 28 20.29 -7.37 -22.34
CA TRP A 28 19.46 -7.46 -21.12
C TRP A 28 17.96 -7.60 -21.39
N GLN A 29 17.50 -7.59 -22.65
CA GLN A 29 16.10 -7.85 -23.03
C GLN A 29 15.87 -9.31 -23.44
N ILE A 30 16.91 -10.15 -23.39
CA ILE A 30 16.84 -11.56 -23.78
C ILE A 30 16.27 -12.39 -22.63
N THR A 31 16.67 -12.09 -21.40
CA THR A 31 16.25 -12.81 -20.20
C THR A 31 15.95 -11.86 -19.05
N GLY A 32 15.12 -12.29 -18.11
CA GLY A 32 14.79 -11.53 -16.90
C GLY A 32 13.52 -10.67 -17.05
N PRO A 33 13.23 -9.79 -16.08
CA PRO A 33 11.98 -9.03 -16.04
C PRO A 33 11.79 -8.15 -17.29
N THR A 34 12.87 -7.59 -17.83
CA THR A 34 12.93 -6.79 -19.06
C THR A 34 12.61 -7.55 -20.35
N SER A 35 12.52 -8.89 -20.29
CA SER A 35 12.12 -9.73 -21.43
C SER A 35 10.62 -10.04 -21.46
N LEU A 36 9.89 -9.73 -20.39
CA LEU A 36 8.46 -9.99 -20.28
C LEU A 36 7.65 -8.96 -21.09
N PRO A 37 6.55 -9.36 -21.75
CA PRO A 37 5.70 -8.43 -22.51
C PRO A 37 5.01 -7.38 -21.62
N ASP A 38 4.84 -7.69 -20.34
CA ASP A 38 4.19 -6.81 -19.36
C ASP A 38 5.14 -5.77 -18.76
N PHE A 39 6.45 -5.92 -18.98
CA PHE A 39 7.45 -5.02 -18.44
C PHE A 39 7.34 -3.65 -19.09
N LYS A 40 7.18 -2.63 -18.25
CA LYS A 40 7.19 -1.22 -18.65
C LYS A 40 8.33 -0.52 -17.94
N ASP A 41 9.01 0.37 -18.65
CA ASP A 41 10.04 1.22 -18.05
C ASP A 41 9.42 2.13 -16.98
N SER A 42 10.14 2.30 -15.87
CA SER A 42 9.66 3.05 -14.70
C SER A 42 9.56 4.56 -14.91
N VAL A 43 10.29 5.08 -15.90
CA VAL A 43 10.37 6.52 -16.16
C VAL A 43 9.26 6.90 -17.14
N VAL A 44 8.14 7.32 -16.57
CA VAL A 44 7.08 7.98 -17.34
C VAL A 44 7.62 9.33 -17.83
N ASP A 45 7.42 9.66 -19.11
CA ASP A 45 7.87 10.95 -19.63
C ASP A 45 7.25 12.10 -18.82
N ALA A 46 8.03 13.17 -18.64
CA ALA A 46 7.62 14.37 -17.92
C ALA A 46 6.20 14.90 -18.26
N PRO A 47 5.74 14.96 -19.53
CA PRO A 47 4.39 15.41 -19.85
C PRO A 47 3.28 14.49 -19.33
N TYR A 48 3.52 13.19 -19.13
CA TYR A 48 2.47 12.23 -18.76
C TYR A 48 2.35 12.03 -17.24
N TYR A 49 3.43 12.18 -16.47
CA TYR A 49 3.40 11.95 -15.03
C TYR A 49 2.65 13.06 -14.26
N ARG A 50 2.82 14.32 -14.70
CA ARG A 50 2.30 15.49 -13.98
C ARG A 50 1.87 16.58 -14.95
N VAL A 51 0.79 16.29 -15.69
CA VAL A 51 0.17 17.22 -16.65
C VAL A 51 -0.15 18.58 -16.01
N PHE A 52 -0.59 18.57 -14.75
CA PHE A 52 -0.92 19.77 -13.99
C PHE A 52 0.01 19.94 -12.78
N CYS A 53 0.45 21.18 -12.53
CA CYS A 53 1.07 21.56 -11.27
C CYS A 53 0.07 21.36 -10.12
N PRO A 54 0.49 20.92 -8.92
CA PRO A 54 -0.40 20.69 -7.76
C PRO A 54 -1.15 21.96 -7.34
N ALA A 55 -0.53 23.12 -7.54
CA ALA A 55 -1.13 24.41 -7.26
C ALA A 55 -2.15 24.84 -8.34
N THR A 56 -2.13 24.20 -9.50
CA THR A 56 -2.91 24.57 -10.70
C THR A 56 -3.78 23.41 -11.17
N ALA A 57 -4.40 22.69 -10.22
CA ALA A 57 -5.34 21.63 -10.54
C ALA A 57 -6.55 22.19 -11.32
N PRO A 58 -7.01 21.51 -12.38
CA PRO A 58 -8.10 22.00 -13.22
C PRO A 58 -9.47 21.96 -12.52
N LYS A 59 -9.58 21.17 -11.44
CA LYS A 59 -10.82 21.00 -10.68
C LYS A 59 -10.67 21.60 -9.29
N ARG A 60 -11.69 22.33 -8.86
CA ARG A 60 -11.83 22.77 -7.47
C ARG A 60 -12.30 21.59 -6.62
N ALA A 61 -11.45 21.12 -5.72
CA ALA A 61 -11.83 20.12 -4.73
C ALA A 61 -12.75 20.73 -3.66
N VAL A 62 -13.85 20.06 -3.33
CA VAL A 62 -14.72 20.37 -2.19
C VAL A 62 -14.63 19.19 -1.24
N VAL A 63 -13.85 19.33 -0.16
CA VAL A 63 -13.68 18.28 0.84
C VAL A 63 -14.78 18.44 1.89
N PRO A 64 -15.65 17.44 2.09
CA PRO A 64 -16.69 17.53 3.11
C PRO A 64 -16.07 17.49 4.50
N HIS A 65 -16.39 18.47 5.34
CA HIS A 65 -15.88 18.58 6.71
C HIS A 65 -16.80 17.97 7.77
N ALA A 66 -18.10 17.88 7.47
CA ALA A 66 -19.11 17.38 8.38
C ALA A 66 -20.10 16.48 7.62
N GLU A 67 -20.67 15.51 8.32
CA GLU A 67 -21.77 14.71 7.82
C GLU A 67 -23.03 15.60 7.63
N PRO A 68 -23.86 15.35 6.61
CA PRO A 68 -25.05 16.18 6.33
C PRO A 68 -26.01 16.31 7.53
N ASP A 69 -26.20 15.22 8.27
CA ASP A 69 -27.06 15.15 9.47
C ASP A 69 -26.57 16.06 10.60
N HIS A 70 -25.32 16.52 10.51
CA HIS A 70 -24.60 17.24 11.54
C HIS A 70 -24.39 18.72 11.20
N VAL A 71 -24.76 19.15 10.00
CA VAL A 71 -24.65 20.54 9.53
C VAL A 71 -25.69 21.43 10.20
N LEU A 72 -26.96 21.01 10.23
CA LEU A 72 -28.07 21.81 10.77
C LEU A 72 -28.40 21.46 12.23
N ASN A 73 -28.24 20.19 12.61
CA ASN A 73 -28.35 19.78 14.00
C ASN A 73 -26.99 19.98 14.67
N ILE A 74 -26.84 20.98 15.54
CA ILE A 74 -25.55 21.36 16.14
C ILE A 74 -25.47 20.86 17.61
N ALA A 75 -26.43 20.06 18.07
CA ALA A 75 -26.42 19.54 19.44
C ALA A 75 -25.16 18.68 19.68
N TYR A 76 -24.25 19.19 20.52
CA TYR A 76 -22.95 18.57 20.77
C TYR A 76 -22.97 17.51 21.87
N PHE A 77 -23.83 17.65 22.88
CA PHE A 77 -23.84 16.78 24.06
C PHE A 77 -24.07 15.30 23.73
N SER A 78 -24.86 14.99 22.70
CA SER A 78 -25.10 13.62 22.21
C SER A 78 -23.94 13.07 21.38
N ARG A 79 -23.10 13.94 20.81
CA ARG A 79 -21.96 13.58 19.94
C ARG A 79 -20.65 13.41 20.70
N GLY A 80 -20.52 14.07 21.84
CA GLY A 80 -19.32 14.03 22.65
C GLY A 80 -18.94 12.59 23.00
N ARG A 81 -17.88 12.07 22.37
CA ARG A 81 -17.37 10.71 22.65
C ARG A 81 -16.40 10.66 23.82
N ARG A 82 -16.03 11.82 24.36
CA ARG A 82 -15.20 11.90 25.57
C ARG A 82 -16.04 11.54 26.78
N ALA A 83 -16.17 10.25 27.06
CA ALA A 83 -16.76 9.74 28.29
C ALA A 83 -15.78 9.95 29.47
N PRO A 84 -16.30 10.16 30.70
CA PRO A 84 -15.46 10.08 31.89
C PRO A 84 -14.92 8.65 32.04
N HIS A 85 -13.64 8.54 32.35
CA HIS A 85 -13.02 7.25 32.70
C HIS A 85 -13.60 6.78 34.04
N LYS A 86 -14.09 5.53 34.09
CA LYS A 86 -14.53 4.92 35.36
C LYS A 86 -13.29 4.37 36.06
N VAL A 87 -12.87 4.99 37.16
CA VAL A 87 -11.83 4.44 38.04
C VAL A 87 -12.52 3.63 39.12
N THR A 88 -12.30 2.32 39.14
CA THR A 88 -12.71 1.46 40.26
C THR A 88 -11.45 1.01 40.99
N THR A 89 -11.33 1.35 42.27
CA THR A 89 -10.26 0.83 43.12
C THR A 89 -10.66 -0.56 43.59
N ILE A 90 -9.84 -1.57 43.28
CA ILE A 90 -9.99 -2.90 43.88
C ILE A 90 -9.41 -2.78 45.29
N VAL A 91 -10.29 -2.61 46.29
CA VAL A 91 -9.91 -2.84 47.69
C VAL A 91 -9.58 -4.33 47.81
N ALA A 92 -8.68 -4.72 48.71
CA ALA A 92 -8.31 -6.11 48.97
C ALA A 92 -9.54 -6.93 49.38
N ALA A 93 -10.35 -7.33 48.41
CA ALA A 93 -11.31 -8.40 48.53
C ALA A 93 -10.52 -9.69 48.74
N ASP A 94 -11.09 -10.59 49.53
CA ASP A 94 -10.48 -11.86 49.91
C ASP A 94 -9.99 -12.58 48.64
N ALA A 95 -8.67 -12.68 48.51
CA ALA A 95 -8.04 -13.23 47.32
C ALA A 95 -8.49 -14.68 47.03
N GLU A 96 -9.01 -15.36 48.04
CA GLU A 96 -9.57 -16.71 47.97
C GLU A 96 -10.95 -16.73 47.33
N ALA A 97 -11.82 -15.75 47.62
CA ALA A 97 -13.14 -15.64 47.00
C ALA A 97 -13.02 -15.37 45.49
N LEU A 98 -12.10 -14.47 45.09
CA LEU A 98 -11.83 -14.19 43.68
C LEU A 98 -11.22 -15.39 42.93
N LYS A 99 -10.43 -16.23 43.63
CA LYS A 99 -9.90 -17.47 43.05
C LYS A 99 -11.00 -18.50 42.83
N ALA A 100 -11.89 -18.68 43.81
CA ALA A 100 -13.03 -19.59 43.70
C ALA A 100 -13.97 -19.18 42.55
N GLU A 101 -14.36 -17.91 42.47
CA GLU A 101 -15.19 -17.39 41.37
C GLU A 101 -14.52 -17.55 40.00
N LYS A 102 -13.19 -17.37 39.94
CA LYS A 102 -12.42 -17.59 38.70
C LYS A 102 -12.41 -19.05 38.30
N GLU A 103 -12.25 -19.98 39.24
CA GLU A 103 -12.26 -21.42 38.98
C GLU A 103 -13.65 -21.92 38.55
N GLU A 104 -14.71 -21.40 39.17
CA GLU A 104 -16.11 -21.67 38.77
C GLU A 104 -16.41 -21.11 37.38
N ALA A 105 -15.99 -19.86 37.10
CA ALA A 105 -16.12 -19.26 35.77
C ALA A 105 -15.33 -20.04 34.71
N LEU A 106 -14.13 -20.51 35.05
CA LEU A 106 -13.28 -21.30 34.16
C LEU A 106 -13.83 -22.71 33.92
N ALA A 107 -14.50 -23.30 34.92
CA ALA A 107 -15.22 -24.56 34.79
C ALA A 107 -16.45 -24.42 33.87
N SER A 108 -17.19 -23.30 33.96
CA SER A 108 -18.34 -23.02 33.07
C SER A 108 -17.94 -22.73 31.61
N LEU A 109 -16.71 -22.24 31.39
CA LEU A 109 -16.12 -21.92 30.09
C LEU A 109 -15.38 -23.09 29.43
N ALA A 110 -15.44 -24.30 30.00
CA ALA A 110 -14.64 -25.46 29.59
C ALA A 110 -14.80 -25.88 28.11
N GLU A 111 -15.84 -25.42 27.41
CA GLU A 111 -16.05 -25.66 25.97
C GLU A 111 -15.41 -24.61 25.04
N ARG A 112 -15.04 -23.42 25.54
CA ARG A 112 -14.40 -22.33 24.76
C ARG A 112 -13.10 -21.90 25.44
N LYS A 113 -12.11 -22.77 25.37
CA LYS A 113 -10.79 -22.56 25.97
C LYS A 113 -9.98 -21.53 25.17
N PHE A 114 -9.63 -20.43 25.85
CA PHE A 114 -8.69 -19.38 25.43
C PHE A 114 -9.18 -18.38 24.37
N SER A 115 -8.63 -17.15 24.42
CA SER A 115 -8.78 -16.18 23.31
C SER A 115 -8.47 -16.91 22.02
N PRO A 116 -9.33 -16.82 20.99
CA PRO A 116 -9.10 -17.53 19.75
C PRO A 116 -7.69 -17.22 19.27
N SER A 117 -6.90 -18.27 19.04
CA SER A 117 -5.59 -18.11 18.44
C SER A 117 -5.79 -17.53 17.04
N TYR A 118 -4.90 -16.63 16.63
CA TYR A 118 -4.90 -16.08 15.26
C TYR A 118 -4.52 -17.15 14.21
N LEU A 119 -4.02 -18.30 14.65
CA LEU A 119 -3.55 -19.39 13.81
C LEU A 119 -4.71 -20.28 13.37
N ARG A 120 -5.00 -20.27 12.06
CA ARG A 120 -5.87 -21.28 11.44
C ARG A 120 -5.03 -22.48 11.02
N PHE A 121 -5.00 -23.52 11.85
CA PHE A 121 -4.39 -24.79 11.49
C PHE A 121 -5.20 -25.48 10.38
N GLY A 122 -4.52 -26.04 9.38
CA GLY A 122 -5.14 -26.82 8.31
C GLY A 122 -5.69 -26.02 7.12
N SER A 123 -5.52 -24.69 7.08
CA SER A 123 -5.84 -23.93 5.87
C SER A 123 -4.78 -24.16 4.80
N ILE A 124 -5.18 -24.83 3.71
CA ILE A 124 -4.37 -24.91 2.50
C ILE A 124 -4.49 -23.55 1.80
N VAL A 125 -3.39 -22.79 1.78
CA VAL A 125 -3.30 -21.58 0.97
C VAL A 125 -2.68 -21.99 -0.36
N PRO A 126 -3.35 -21.77 -1.50
CA PRO A 126 -2.71 -21.99 -2.79
C PRO A 126 -1.45 -21.13 -2.85
N LEU A 127 -0.31 -21.73 -3.19
CA LEU A 127 0.96 -21.01 -3.42
C LEU A 127 0.93 -20.34 -4.80
N GLU A 128 -0.16 -19.65 -5.09
CA GLU A 128 -0.34 -18.87 -6.30
C GLU A 128 0.03 -17.44 -5.96
N ASP A 129 1.22 -17.01 -6.40
CA ASP A 129 1.70 -15.63 -6.27
C ASP A 129 0.86 -14.61 -7.07
N CYS A 130 -0.20 -15.08 -7.76
CA CYS A 130 -1.00 -14.32 -8.70
C CYS A 130 -2.51 -14.43 -8.41
N PRO A 131 -3.03 -13.93 -7.28
CA PRO A 131 -4.47 -13.87 -7.05
C PRO A 131 -5.13 -13.04 -8.17
N GLY A 132 -6.05 -13.64 -8.93
CA GLY A 132 -6.76 -12.97 -10.02
C GLY A 132 -5.94 -12.79 -11.31
N ASP A 133 -5.17 -13.81 -11.71
CA ASP A 133 -4.30 -13.81 -12.90
C ASP A 133 -3.13 -12.79 -12.84
N GLY A 134 -2.73 -12.39 -11.63
CA GLY A 134 -1.56 -11.52 -11.41
C GLY A 134 -1.84 -10.01 -11.50
N TYR A 135 -3.08 -9.61 -11.80
CA TYR A 135 -3.52 -8.20 -11.82
C TYR A 135 -4.83 -8.02 -11.05
N GLN A 136 -4.79 -7.19 -10.01
CA GLN A 136 -5.98 -6.79 -9.28
C GLN A 136 -6.79 -5.80 -10.13
N LYS A 137 -7.98 -6.22 -10.57
CA LYS A 137 -8.94 -5.38 -11.30
C LYS A 137 -9.60 -4.34 -10.41
#